data_AF-A0A315B5R7-F1
#
_entry.id   AF-A0A315B5R7-F1
#
_cell.length_a   1.000
_cell.length_b   1.000
_cell.length_c   1.000
_cell.angle_alpha   90.00
_cell.angle_beta   90.00
_cell.angle_gamma   90.00
#
_symmetry.space_group_name_H-M   'P 1'
#
loop_
_entity.id
_entity.type
_entity.pdbx_description
1 polymer ?
#
loop_
_entity_poly.entity_id
_entity_poly.type
_entity_poly.pdbx_seq_one_letter_code
_entity_poly.pdbx_strand_id
1 'polypeptide(L)'
;MTVAKMAGFACRSLSMMHWRFLEGHRVKWVTLCLAWVLSMVGASAQAQAVIYRCGQEYTNAPRSTTQCEPLSTQAIMVVPGTQPSGTALAARRPVVPDVAPVQPERTKSEPARAVPPEQAERDAQARTLVVQELEKARQQLQQLTQEYNEGEPVKWAAEARNHQKYLDRVASLKAAMARTERDIDSLQRELARRPLLARTTTP
;
A
#
# COMPACT_ATOMS: atom_id res chain seq x y z
N MET A 1 -14.59 90.49 -0.12
CA MET A 1 -13.13 90.74 -0.14
C MET A 1 -12.46 89.68 0.74
N THR A 2 -11.66 88.80 0.12
CA THR A 2 -10.47 88.10 0.66
C THR A 2 -10.39 87.89 2.19
N VAL A 3 -10.31 86.68 2.74
CA VAL A 3 -9.16 85.75 2.66
C VAL A 3 -9.58 84.31 3.01
N ALA A 4 -9.11 83.37 2.21
CA ALA A 4 -9.05 81.94 2.46
C ALA A 4 -7.83 81.59 3.34
N LYS A 5 -7.87 80.51 4.13
CA LYS A 5 -6.89 79.39 4.02
C LYS A 5 -6.94 78.40 5.20
N MET A 6 -6.99 77.12 4.79
CA MET A 6 -6.18 76.02 5.33
C MET A 6 -6.51 75.47 6.72
N ALA A 7 -7.56 74.66 6.79
CA ALA A 7 -7.57 73.44 7.62
C ALA A 7 -8.71 72.55 7.15
N GLY A 8 -8.45 71.58 6.26
CA GLY A 8 -9.53 70.66 5.87
C GLY A 8 -9.23 69.62 4.79
N PHE A 9 -8.11 69.74 4.05
CA PHE A 9 -7.87 68.88 2.89
C PHE A 9 -6.79 67.80 3.04
N ALA A 10 -6.17 67.64 4.22
CA ALA A 10 -5.00 66.76 4.36
C ALA A 10 -5.24 65.42 5.10
N CYS A 11 -6.48 64.97 5.28
CA CYS A 11 -6.74 63.69 5.96
C CYS A 11 -7.84 62.85 5.29
N ARG A 12 -7.79 62.71 3.96
CA ARG A 12 -8.66 61.74 3.27
C ARG A 12 -8.03 61.04 2.07
N SER A 13 -6.78 61.35 1.71
CA SER A 13 -6.17 60.86 0.46
C SER A 13 -5.14 59.72 0.62
N LEU A 14 -4.72 59.31 1.82
CA LEU A 14 -3.68 58.30 1.98
C LEU A 14 -4.17 56.86 2.23
N SER A 15 -5.47 56.63 2.44
CA SER A 15 -5.97 55.29 2.81
C SER A 15 -6.42 54.42 1.63
N MET A 16 -6.56 54.96 0.40
CA MET A 16 -7.06 54.19 -0.75
C MET A 16 -5.99 53.69 -1.74
N MET A 17 -4.75 54.18 -1.67
CA MET A 17 -3.70 53.78 -2.62
C MET A 17 -2.83 52.61 -2.14
N HIS A 18 -2.86 52.27 -0.84
CA HIS A 18 -2.11 51.10 -0.34
C HIS A 18 -2.82 49.76 -0.56
N TRP A 19 -4.16 49.74 -0.68
CA TRP A 19 -4.91 48.48 -0.80
C TRP A 19 -4.86 47.84 -2.20
N ARG A 20 -4.65 48.63 -3.27
CA ARG A 20 -4.58 48.11 -4.65
C ARG A 20 -3.20 47.55 -5.03
N PHE A 21 -2.17 47.73 -4.20
CA PHE A 21 -0.80 47.30 -4.51
C PHE A 21 -0.48 45.89 -3.98
N LEU A 22 -1.21 45.39 -2.96
CA LEU A 22 -0.96 44.05 -2.39
C LEU A 22 -1.68 42.91 -3.13
N GLU A 23 -2.77 43.16 -3.85
CA GLU A 23 -3.47 42.14 -4.64
C GLU A 23 -2.72 41.76 -5.92
N GLY A 24 -2.01 42.72 -6.54
CA GLY A 24 -1.23 42.49 -7.76
C GLY A 24 -0.03 41.57 -7.56
N HIS A 25 0.62 41.61 -6.39
CA HIS A 25 1.76 40.74 -6.10
C HIS A 25 1.30 39.30 -5.82
N ARG A 26 0.24 39.08 -5.03
CA ARG A 26 -0.25 37.72 -4.76
C ARG A 26 -0.69 36.98 -6.03
N VAL A 27 -1.37 37.67 -6.96
CA VAL A 27 -1.78 37.05 -8.23
C VAL A 27 -0.59 36.75 -9.13
N LYS A 28 0.41 37.63 -9.20
CA LYS A 28 1.65 37.40 -9.98
C LYS A 28 2.47 36.22 -9.44
N TRP A 29 2.57 36.06 -8.13
CA TRP A 29 3.29 34.93 -7.52
C TRP A 29 2.54 33.61 -7.73
N VAL A 30 1.21 33.60 -7.62
CA VAL A 30 0.39 32.40 -7.88
C VAL A 30 0.43 32.00 -9.35
N THR A 31 0.36 32.93 -10.30
CA THR A 31 0.46 32.60 -11.73
C THR A 31 1.85 32.14 -12.14
N LEU A 32 2.91 32.69 -11.52
CA LEU A 32 4.29 32.29 -11.78
C LEU A 32 4.58 30.89 -11.20
N CYS A 33 4.05 30.56 -10.01
CA CYS A 33 4.10 29.20 -9.46
C CYS A 33 3.28 28.21 -10.30
N LEU A 34 2.09 28.58 -10.76
CA LEU A 34 1.25 27.73 -11.60
C LEU A 34 1.92 27.43 -12.96
N ALA A 35 2.58 28.43 -13.56
CA ALA A 35 3.35 28.27 -14.79
C ALA A 35 4.60 27.39 -14.57
N TRP A 36 5.25 27.49 -13.41
CA TRP A 36 6.39 26.63 -13.04
C TRP A 36 5.96 25.16 -12.85
N VAL A 37 4.83 24.93 -12.18
CA VAL A 37 4.27 23.58 -12.01
C VAL A 37 3.84 23.00 -13.35
N LEU A 38 3.22 23.79 -14.23
CA LEU A 38 2.79 23.33 -15.55
C LEU A 38 3.99 23.02 -16.47
N SER A 39 5.09 23.76 -16.34
CA SER A 39 6.34 23.49 -17.07
C SER A 39 7.05 22.22 -16.60
N MET A 40 6.85 21.79 -15.35
CA MET A 40 7.46 20.57 -14.80
C MET A 40 6.74 19.28 -15.24
N VAL A 41 5.48 19.37 -15.67
CA VAL A 41 4.67 18.21 -16.09
C VAL A 41 4.94 17.80 -17.55
N GLY A 42 5.61 18.64 -18.34
CA GLY A 42 5.79 18.44 -19.79
C GLY A 42 6.94 17.54 -20.26
N ALA A 43 7.74 16.93 -19.37
CA ALA A 43 8.99 16.27 -19.75
C ALA A 43 9.13 14.79 -19.32
N SER A 44 8.03 14.04 -19.20
CA SER A 44 8.12 12.58 -19.16
C SER A 44 8.13 12.00 -20.57
N ALA A 45 9.25 12.17 -21.28
CA ALA A 45 9.54 11.38 -22.47
C ALA A 45 9.77 9.93 -22.03
N GLN A 46 8.76 9.07 -22.15
CA GLN A 46 8.93 7.64 -21.94
C GLN A 46 9.79 7.09 -23.07
N ALA A 47 11.10 6.99 -22.84
CA ALA A 47 12.01 6.26 -23.70
C ALA A 47 11.64 4.77 -23.62
N GLN A 48 10.79 4.31 -24.55
CA GLN A 48 10.54 2.90 -24.80
C GLN A 48 11.84 2.33 -25.39
N ALA A 49 12.73 1.83 -24.54
CA ALA A 49 14.01 1.29 -24.98
C ALA A 49 13.76 0.01 -25.80
N VAL A 50 14.01 0.09 -27.11
CA VAL A 50 13.94 -1.07 -28.02
C VAL A 50 15.09 -2.00 -27.68
N ILE A 51 14.77 -3.24 -27.31
CA ILE A 51 15.76 -4.27 -26.95
C ILE A 51 16.11 -5.04 -28.22
N TYR A 52 17.40 -5.21 -28.49
CA TYR A 52 17.89 -5.96 -29.64
C TYR A 52 18.45 -7.32 -29.19
N ARG A 53 18.27 -8.35 -30.02
CA ARG A 53 18.93 -9.65 -29.85
C ARG A 53 19.98 -9.83 -30.93
N CYS A 54 21.23 -9.88 -30.52
CA CYS A 54 22.37 -10.14 -31.38
C CYS A 54 22.86 -11.57 -31.09
N GLY A 55 22.19 -12.58 -31.65
CA GLY A 55 22.46 -14.00 -31.36
C GLY A 55 22.01 -14.43 -29.95
N GLN A 56 22.93 -14.45 -28.98
CA GLN A 56 22.68 -14.85 -27.58
C GLN A 56 22.74 -13.69 -26.58
N GLU A 57 23.11 -12.48 -27.03
CA GLU A 57 23.21 -11.31 -26.16
C GLU A 57 22.03 -10.36 -26.40
N TYR A 58 21.45 -9.88 -25.30
CA TYR A 58 20.38 -8.88 -25.28
C TYR A 58 20.97 -7.52 -24.92
N THR A 59 20.82 -6.53 -25.80
CA THR A 59 21.39 -5.20 -25.60
C THR A 59 20.43 -4.09 -26.01
N ASN A 60 20.52 -2.97 -25.31
CA ASN A 60 19.77 -1.75 -25.62
C ASN A 60 20.54 -0.82 -26.59
N ALA A 61 21.81 -1.15 -26.89
CA ALA A 61 22.68 -0.37 -27.76
C ALA A 61 23.53 -1.31 -28.65
N PRO A 62 22.99 -1.80 -29.78
CA PRO A 62 23.73 -2.68 -30.68
C PRO A 62 24.87 -1.92 -31.37
N ARG A 63 26.04 -2.55 -31.51
CA ARG A 63 27.17 -1.97 -32.25
C ARG A 63 26.96 -1.98 -33.77
N SER A 64 26.12 -2.87 -34.28
CA SER A 64 25.70 -2.92 -35.68
C SER A 64 24.24 -3.36 -35.78
N THR A 65 23.42 -2.63 -36.54
CA THR A 65 21.98 -2.91 -36.67
C THR A 65 21.68 -4.04 -37.65
N THR A 66 22.66 -4.47 -38.45
CA THR A 66 22.51 -5.51 -39.48
C THR A 66 22.66 -6.93 -38.93
N GLN A 67 23.30 -7.10 -37.77
CA GLN A 67 23.53 -8.41 -37.12
C GLN A 67 22.65 -8.62 -35.88
N CYS A 68 21.73 -7.68 -35.62
CA CYS A 68 20.90 -7.64 -34.44
C CYS A 68 19.45 -7.46 -34.84
N GLU A 69 18.57 -8.35 -34.40
CA GLU A 69 17.15 -8.25 -34.69
C GLU A 69 16.45 -7.47 -33.57
N PRO A 70 15.67 -6.41 -33.89
CA PRO A 70 14.89 -5.68 -32.90
C PRO A 70 13.81 -6.60 -32.35
N LEU A 71 13.86 -6.89 -31.06
CA LEU A 71 12.77 -7.56 -30.38
C LEU A 71 11.72 -6.52 -30.06
N SER A 72 10.58 -6.62 -30.76
CA SER A 72 9.35 -5.98 -30.30
C SER A 72 9.10 -6.47 -28.88
N THR A 73 9.11 -5.56 -27.92
CA THR A 73 8.65 -5.83 -26.56
C THR A 73 7.24 -6.39 -26.71
N GLN A 74 7.09 -7.71 -26.55
CA GLN A 74 5.81 -8.39 -26.63
C GLN A 74 4.81 -7.56 -25.84
N ALA A 75 3.68 -7.22 -26.46
CA ALA A 75 2.63 -6.45 -25.81
C ALA A 75 2.42 -7.06 -24.44
N ILE A 76 2.88 -6.36 -23.39
CA ILE A 76 2.69 -6.80 -22.02
C ILE A 76 1.17 -6.82 -21.90
N MET A 77 0.59 -8.01 -21.96
CA MET A 77 -0.81 -8.22 -21.68
C MET A 77 -0.92 -8.00 -20.18
N VAL A 78 -1.06 -6.72 -19.82
CA VAL A 78 -1.52 -6.32 -18.50
C VAL A 78 -2.91 -6.93 -18.43
N VAL A 79 -3.02 -8.12 -17.86
CA VAL A 79 -4.29 -8.63 -17.39
C VAL A 79 -4.68 -7.64 -16.30
N PRO A 80 -5.70 -6.79 -16.51
CA PRO A 80 -6.16 -5.92 -15.44
C PRO A 80 -6.54 -6.86 -14.30
N GLY A 81 -5.79 -6.79 -13.20
CA GLY A 81 -6.22 -7.42 -11.96
C GLY A 81 -7.67 -6.99 -11.75
N THR A 82 -8.54 -7.95 -11.42
CA THR A 82 -9.95 -7.69 -11.16
C THR A 82 -10.05 -6.67 -10.03
N GLN A 83 -10.10 -5.39 -10.39
CA GLN A 83 -10.39 -4.35 -9.43
C GLN A 83 -11.81 -4.62 -8.97
N PRO A 84 -12.06 -4.84 -7.67
CA PRO A 84 -13.44 -4.84 -7.19
C PRO A 84 -14.02 -3.50 -7.63
N SER A 85 -15.11 -3.53 -8.40
CA SER A 85 -15.82 -2.33 -8.83
C SER A 85 -16.33 -1.57 -7.61
N GLY A 86 -15.45 -0.79 -7.00
CA GLY A 86 -15.77 0.34 -6.16
C GLY A 86 -15.89 1.53 -7.09
N THR A 87 -17.08 1.68 -7.67
CA THR A 87 -17.66 2.94 -8.16
C THR A 87 -16.64 3.97 -8.67
N ALA A 88 -16.38 3.93 -9.97
CA ALA A 88 -15.93 5.10 -10.70
C ALA A 88 -16.98 6.21 -10.54
N LEU A 89 -16.67 7.25 -9.76
CA LEU A 89 -17.37 8.52 -9.79
C LEU A 89 -17.01 9.23 -11.10
N ALA A 90 -17.63 8.80 -12.20
CA ALA A 90 -17.78 9.62 -13.39
C ALA A 90 -18.93 10.60 -13.13
N ALA A 91 -18.61 11.88 -13.18
CA ALA A 91 -19.54 12.98 -13.01
C ALA A 91 -20.77 12.85 -13.92
N ARG A 92 -21.96 12.72 -13.31
CA ARG A 92 -23.23 13.16 -13.91
C ARG A 92 -24.08 13.90 -12.89
N ARG A 93 -24.63 15.00 -13.39
CA ARG A 93 -25.49 16.03 -12.79
C ARG A 93 -26.76 15.43 -12.15
N PRO A 94 -27.36 16.06 -11.13
CA PRO A 94 -28.37 15.41 -10.28
C PRO A 94 -29.79 15.63 -10.79
N VAL A 95 -30.63 14.58 -10.68
CA VAL A 95 -32.06 14.69 -10.41
C VAL A 95 -32.39 13.64 -9.33
N VAL A 96 -33.13 14.08 -8.33
CA VAL A 96 -33.43 13.55 -6.99
C VAL A 96 -34.84 12.90 -7.03
N PRO A 97 -35.40 12.28 -5.97
CA PRO A 97 -34.96 11.23 -5.03
C PRO A 97 -35.83 9.95 -5.17
N ASP A 98 -35.53 8.87 -4.45
CA ASP A 98 -36.35 8.33 -3.32
C ASP A 98 -35.95 6.88 -2.96
N VAL A 99 -36.02 6.60 -1.66
CA VAL A 99 -35.96 5.30 -0.96
C VAL A 99 -34.64 4.51 -1.00
N ALA A 100 -33.98 4.50 0.16
CA ALA A 100 -32.93 3.54 0.50
C ALA A 100 -33.52 2.14 0.75
N PRO A 101 -32.95 1.06 0.18
CA PRO A 101 -33.02 -0.25 0.79
C PRO A 101 -31.75 -0.49 1.61
N VAL A 102 -31.99 -0.84 2.88
CA VAL A 102 -31.04 -1.42 3.81
C VAL A 102 -30.17 -2.46 3.10
N GLN A 103 -28.84 -2.33 3.26
CA GLN A 103 -27.85 -3.27 2.75
C GLN A 103 -28.11 -4.66 3.37
N PRO A 104 -28.32 -5.74 2.58
CA PRO A 104 -28.12 -7.07 3.10
C PRO A 104 -26.61 -7.30 3.24
N GLU A 105 -26.20 -7.88 4.37
CA GLU A 105 -24.86 -8.36 4.61
C GLU A 105 -24.34 -9.14 3.39
N ARG A 106 -23.13 -8.82 2.94
CA ARG A 106 -22.44 -9.53 1.87
C ARG A 106 -22.03 -10.94 2.35
N THR A 107 -22.97 -11.88 2.35
CA THR A 107 -22.65 -13.27 2.03
C THR A 107 -22.72 -13.43 0.53
N LYS A 108 -21.63 -13.05 -0.16
CA LYS A 108 -21.44 -13.45 -1.57
C LYS A 108 -21.06 -14.94 -1.57
N SER A 109 -22.06 -15.80 -1.39
CA SER A 109 -21.96 -17.20 -1.81
C SER A 109 -22.03 -17.21 -3.34
N GLU A 110 -20.87 -17.28 -4.00
CA GLU A 110 -20.86 -17.71 -5.39
C GLU A 110 -21.49 -19.11 -5.49
N PRO A 111 -22.27 -19.40 -6.54
CA PRO A 111 -22.82 -20.72 -6.74
C PRO A 111 -21.65 -21.70 -6.87
N ALA A 112 -21.74 -22.82 -6.17
CA ALA A 112 -20.74 -23.88 -6.13
C ALA A 112 -20.43 -24.38 -7.55
N ARG A 113 -19.50 -23.72 -8.24
CA ARG A 113 -18.88 -24.26 -9.44
C ARG A 113 -18.07 -25.46 -8.97
N ALA A 114 -18.34 -26.64 -9.55
CA ALA A 114 -17.55 -27.83 -9.27
C ALA A 114 -16.06 -27.49 -9.42
N VAL A 115 -15.33 -27.56 -8.31
CA VAL A 115 -13.90 -27.28 -8.25
C VAL A 115 -13.20 -28.36 -9.08
N PRO A 116 -12.36 -28.01 -10.07
CA PRO A 116 -11.60 -29.01 -10.82
C PRO A 116 -10.78 -29.89 -9.84
N PRO A 117 -10.64 -31.20 -10.08
CA PRO A 117 -9.96 -32.11 -9.15
C PRO A 117 -8.52 -31.67 -8.82
N GLU A 118 -7.80 -31.08 -9.78
CA GLU A 118 -6.46 -30.52 -9.57
C GLU A 118 -6.43 -29.35 -8.58
N GLN A 119 -7.49 -28.55 -8.52
CA GLN A 119 -7.60 -27.40 -7.62
C GLN A 119 -7.83 -27.88 -6.17
N ALA A 120 -8.65 -28.91 -6.00
CA ALA A 120 -8.87 -29.54 -4.70
C ALA A 120 -7.59 -30.18 -4.14
N GLU A 121 -6.77 -30.80 -5.01
CA GLU A 121 -5.49 -31.39 -4.60
C GLU A 121 -4.49 -30.31 -4.14
N ARG A 122 -4.39 -29.19 -4.87
CA ARG A 122 -3.56 -28.04 -4.45
C ARG A 122 -4.01 -27.45 -3.12
N ASP A 123 -5.31 -27.32 -2.91
CA ASP A 123 -5.86 -26.81 -1.65
C ASP A 123 -5.59 -27.77 -0.47
N ALA A 124 -5.64 -29.08 -0.70
CA ALA A 124 -5.28 -30.10 0.28
C ALA A 124 -3.78 -30.07 0.63
N GLN A 125 -2.91 -29.90 -0.37
CA GLN A 125 -1.46 -29.74 -0.16
C GLN A 125 -1.17 -28.45 0.62
N ALA A 126 -1.76 -27.32 0.23
CA ALA A 126 -1.59 -26.03 0.91
C ALA A 126 -2.04 -26.11 2.37
N ARG A 127 -3.17 -26.76 2.65
CA ARG A 127 -3.62 -27.00 4.03
C ARG A 127 -2.62 -27.83 4.83
N THR A 128 -2.10 -28.90 4.24
CA THR A 128 -1.11 -29.77 4.90
C THR A 128 0.13 -28.96 5.30
N LEU A 129 0.62 -28.08 4.43
CA LEU A 129 1.74 -27.20 4.73
C LEU A 129 1.44 -26.25 5.90
N VAL A 130 0.29 -25.57 5.87
CA VAL A 130 -0.10 -24.64 6.96
C VAL A 130 -0.25 -25.37 8.30
N VAL A 131 -0.76 -26.61 8.32
CA VAL A 131 -0.81 -27.43 9.55
C VAL A 131 0.59 -27.75 10.05
N GLN A 132 1.52 -28.13 9.17
CA GLN A 132 2.91 -28.39 9.55
C GLN A 132 3.60 -27.14 10.10
N GLU A 133 3.38 -25.98 9.50
CA GLU A 133 3.91 -24.70 9.98
C GLU A 133 3.34 -24.31 11.33
N LEU A 134 2.04 -24.56 11.55
CA LEU A 134 1.38 -24.30 12.83
C LEU A 134 1.94 -25.19 13.95
N GLU A 135 2.21 -26.47 13.66
CA GLU A 135 2.87 -27.36 14.63
C GLU A 135 4.30 -26.89 14.94
N LYS A 136 5.07 -26.45 13.93
CA LYS A 136 6.40 -25.87 14.16
C LYS A 136 6.33 -24.61 15.03
N ALA A 137 5.40 -23.70 14.75
CA ALA A 137 5.22 -22.48 15.53
C ALA A 137 4.83 -22.78 17.00
N ARG A 138 3.97 -23.78 17.22
CA ARG A 138 3.63 -24.25 18.57
C ARG A 138 4.83 -24.83 19.31
N GLN A 139 5.65 -25.65 18.65
CA GLN A 139 6.88 -26.19 19.24
C GLN A 139 7.87 -25.08 19.60
N GLN A 140 8.04 -24.09 18.73
CA GLN A 140 8.86 -22.92 19.02
C GLN A 140 8.36 -22.13 20.23
N LEU A 141 7.03 -21.92 20.34
CA LEU A 141 6.45 -21.26 21.51
C LEU A 141 6.71 -22.05 22.79
N GLN A 142 6.60 -23.38 22.75
CA GLN A 142 6.92 -24.24 23.90
C GLN A 142 8.39 -24.13 24.30
N GLN A 143 9.32 -24.15 23.35
CA GLN A 143 10.75 -23.96 23.61
C GLN A 143 11.03 -22.59 24.24
N LEU A 144 10.48 -21.51 23.66
CA LEU A 144 10.63 -20.17 24.21
C LEU A 144 10.04 -20.04 25.62
N THR A 145 8.91 -20.71 25.88
CA THR A 145 8.28 -20.72 27.21
C THR A 145 9.15 -21.45 28.23
N GLN A 146 9.76 -22.57 27.84
CA GLN A 146 10.71 -23.31 28.69
C GLN A 146 11.97 -22.48 28.98
N GLU A 147 12.52 -21.80 27.97
CA GLU A 147 13.66 -20.89 28.13
C GLU A 147 13.32 -19.67 28.98
N TYR A 148 12.08 -19.18 28.88
CA TYR A 148 11.58 -18.06 29.66
C TYR A 148 11.42 -18.42 31.15
N ASN A 149 11.17 -19.69 31.46
CA ASN A 149 11.15 -20.25 32.82
C ASN A 149 10.39 -19.37 33.82
N GLU A 150 9.08 -19.19 33.58
CA GLU A 150 8.18 -18.36 34.42
C GLU A 150 8.59 -16.89 34.59
N GLY A 151 9.53 -16.41 33.77
CA GLY A 151 10.06 -15.04 33.83
C GLY A 151 11.41 -14.91 34.49
N GLU A 152 11.98 -16.03 34.95
CA GLU A 152 13.34 -16.12 35.43
C GLU A 152 14.16 -17.08 34.56
N PRO A 153 14.54 -16.68 33.33
CA PRO A 153 15.48 -17.45 32.53
C PRO A 153 16.78 -17.69 33.31
N VAL A 154 17.37 -18.87 33.14
CA VAL A 154 18.65 -19.20 33.78
C VAL A 154 19.69 -18.17 33.35
N LYS A 155 20.38 -17.58 34.34
CA LYS A 155 21.43 -16.58 34.10
C LYS A 155 22.67 -17.26 33.55
N TRP A 156 23.19 -16.74 32.45
CA TRP A 156 24.45 -17.24 31.89
C TRP A 156 25.65 -16.63 32.63
N ALA A 157 26.79 -17.34 32.66
CA ALA A 157 28.00 -16.85 33.32
C ALA A 157 28.51 -15.50 32.76
N ALA A 158 28.27 -15.23 31.47
CA ALA A 158 28.58 -13.95 30.83
C ALA A 158 27.69 -12.78 31.33
N GLU A 159 26.48 -13.09 31.81
CA GLU A 159 25.50 -12.12 32.31
C GLU A 159 25.73 -11.78 33.79
N ALA A 160 26.50 -12.61 34.52
CA ALA A 160 26.85 -12.36 35.92
C ALA A 160 27.64 -11.05 36.12
N ARG A 161 28.41 -10.64 35.10
CA ARG A 161 29.18 -9.38 35.13
C ARG A 161 28.40 -8.17 34.60
N ASN A 162 27.31 -8.39 33.87
CA ASN A 162 26.51 -7.33 33.27
C ASN A 162 25.02 -7.70 33.30
N HIS A 163 24.32 -7.15 34.30
CA HIS A 163 22.89 -7.40 34.49
C HIS A 163 22.02 -6.81 33.37
N GLN A 164 22.45 -5.76 32.67
CA GLN A 164 21.68 -5.18 31.57
C GLN A 164 21.46 -6.20 30.44
N LYS A 165 22.49 -7.00 30.12
CA LYS A 165 22.37 -8.06 29.09
C LYS A 165 21.31 -9.10 29.44
N TYR A 166 21.16 -9.41 30.72
CA TYR A 166 20.10 -10.30 31.18
C TYR A 166 18.71 -9.69 30.95
N LEU A 167 18.53 -8.42 31.31
CA LEU A 167 17.26 -7.72 31.10
C LEU A 167 16.90 -7.64 29.61
N ASP A 168 17.88 -7.32 28.76
CA ASP A 168 17.70 -7.25 27.31
C ASP A 168 17.32 -8.62 26.73
N ARG A 169 17.92 -9.72 27.22
CA ARG A 169 17.56 -11.09 26.81
C ARG A 169 16.17 -11.49 27.29
N VAL A 170 15.80 -11.17 28.52
CA VAL A 170 14.43 -11.42 29.03
C VAL A 170 13.42 -10.66 28.17
N ALA A 171 13.71 -9.41 27.82
CA ALA A 171 12.87 -8.61 26.93
C ALA A 171 12.81 -9.19 25.50
N SER A 172 13.92 -9.70 24.98
CA SER A 172 13.97 -10.33 23.65
C SER A 172 13.19 -11.65 23.60
N LEU A 173 13.28 -12.48 24.64
CA LEU A 173 12.48 -13.71 24.80
C LEU A 173 10.98 -13.40 24.82
N LYS A 174 10.55 -12.42 25.62
CA LYS A 174 9.15 -11.96 25.64
C LYS A 174 8.68 -11.46 24.28
N ALA A 175 9.51 -10.67 23.60
CA ALA A 175 9.20 -10.17 22.27
C ALA A 175 9.13 -11.29 21.22
N ALA A 176 9.96 -12.33 21.34
CA ALA A 176 9.92 -13.51 20.48
C ALA A 176 8.62 -14.30 20.72
N MET A 177 8.27 -14.59 21.97
CA MET A 177 7.00 -15.25 22.32
C MET A 177 5.79 -14.53 21.73
N ALA A 178 5.71 -13.20 21.93
CA ALA A 178 4.61 -12.38 21.40
C ALA A 178 4.56 -12.30 19.86
N ARG A 179 5.66 -12.59 19.16
CA ARG A 179 5.66 -12.73 17.69
C ARG A 179 5.13 -14.10 17.29
N THR A 180 5.66 -15.16 17.91
CA THR A 180 5.24 -16.54 17.64
C THR A 180 3.75 -16.75 17.94
N GLU A 181 3.22 -16.16 19.01
CA GLU A 181 1.78 -16.17 19.32
C GLU A 181 0.94 -15.55 18.18
N ARG A 182 1.36 -14.39 17.67
CA ARG A 182 0.69 -13.74 16.53
C ARG A 182 0.79 -14.57 15.24
N ASP A 183 1.90 -15.26 15.03
CA ASP A 183 2.07 -16.16 13.90
C ASP A 183 1.13 -17.36 14.00
N ILE A 184 0.98 -17.95 15.20
CA ILE A 184 0.00 -19.02 15.46
C ILE A 184 -1.41 -18.53 15.16
N ASP A 185 -1.81 -17.36 15.66
CA ASP A 185 -3.14 -16.79 15.37
C ASP A 185 -3.35 -16.56 13.87
N SER A 186 -2.31 -16.12 13.16
CA SER A 186 -2.35 -15.92 11.72
C SER A 186 -2.55 -17.22 10.95
N LEU A 187 -1.77 -18.25 11.30
CA LEU A 187 -1.88 -19.58 10.70
C LEU A 187 -3.24 -20.23 11.00
N GLN A 188 -3.78 -20.02 12.20
CA GLN A 188 -5.13 -20.48 12.55
C GLN A 188 -6.22 -19.81 11.68
N ARG A 189 -6.10 -18.50 11.41
CA ARG A 189 -7.01 -17.80 10.48
C ARG A 189 -6.89 -18.32 9.05
N GLU A 190 -5.67 -18.63 8.60
CA GLU A 190 -5.44 -19.27 7.29
C GLU A 190 -6.09 -20.65 7.20
N LEU A 191 -6.00 -21.47 8.25
CA LEU A 191 -6.69 -22.76 8.30
C LEU A 191 -8.23 -22.62 8.29
N ALA A 192 -8.76 -21.61 9.00
CA ALA A 192 -10.20 -21.33 9.00
C ALA A 192 -10.70 -20.89 7.61
N ARG A 193 -9.88 -20.14 6.86
CA ARG A 193 -10.16 -19.75 5.47
C ARG A 193 -10.12 -20.91 4.48
N ARG A 194 -9.46 -22.02 4.83
CA ARG A 194 -9.31 -23.22 3.99
C ARG A 194 -10.16 -24.37 4.56
N PRO A 195 -11.51 -24.23 4.63
CA PRO A 195 -12.36 -25.28 5.16
C PRO A 195 -12.21 -26.54 4.34
N LEU A 196 -12.26 -27.69 5.02
CA LEU A 196 -12.37 -28.97 4.34
C LEU A 196 -13.63 -28.91 3.47
N LEU A 197 -13.52 -29.26 2.18
CA LEU A 197 -14.66 -29.43 1.30
C LEU A 197 -15.56 -30.54 1.84
N ALA A 198 -16.41 -30.18 2.79
CA ALA A 198 -17.50 -30.94 3.36
C ALA A 198 -18.64 -29.96 3.65
N ARG A 199 -18.97 -29.09 2.67
CA ARG A 199 -20.36 -28.67 2.54
C ARG A 199 -21.06 -29.79 1.79
N THR A 200 -21.44 -30.82 2.54
CA THR A 200 -22.56 -31.67 2.15
C THR A 200 -23.75 -30.73 2.01
N THR A 201 -24.10 -30.43 0.77
CA THR A 201 -25.41 -29.90 0.41
C THR A 201 -26.45 -30.93 0.86
N THR A 202 -27.11 -30.66 1.98
CA THR A 202 -28.34 -31.36 2.36
C THR A 202 -29.47 -30.81 1.47
N PRO A 203 -30.35 -31.68 0.94
CA PRO A 203 -31.39 -31.32 -0.05
C PRO A 203 -32.41 -30.31 0.46
#